data_AF-A0A939ZVA4-F1
#
_entry.id   AF-A0A939ZVA4-F1
#
_cell.length_a   1.000
_cell.length_b   1.000
_cell.length_c   1.000
_cell.angle_alpha   90.00
_cell.angle_beta   90.00
_cell.angle_gamma   90.00
#
_symmetry.space_group_name_H-M   'P 1'
#
loop_
_entity.id
_entity.type
_entity.pdbx_description
1 polymer ?
#
loop_
_entity_poly.entity_id
_entity_poly.type
_entity_poly.pdbx_seq_one_letter_code
_entity_poly.pdbx_strand_id
1 'polypeptide(L)'
;MLSKEITAWREYFLRLDDKRFLTLMRLYLGEIKTPYNKQKLLDKLEGFLRREETQKNILALLSDLDIQVLCAIKFIPGATLSKLEDFFKNEVFCEMLPDILSQLKARLLVYDNELKINPFLRESLDGALKVGALIPENDGSEIPLGTE
;
A
#
# COMPACT_ATOMS: atom_id res chain seq x y z
N MET A 1 -18.03 -8.61 -0.08
CA MET A 1 -16.83 -8.17 -0.80
C MET A 1 -15.63 -8.16 0.15
N LEU A 2 -15.65 -7.36 1.22
CA LEU A 2 -14.57 -7.28 2.23
C LEU A 2 -14.13 -8.63 2.82
N SER A 3 -15.07 -9.54 3.10
CA SER A 3 -14.76 -10.88 3.62
C SER A 3 -13.90 -11.71 2.67
N LYS A 4 -14.12 -11.63 1.35
CA LYS A 4 -13.30 -12.35 0.35
C LYS A 4 -11.89 -11.77 0.26
N GLU A 5 -11.76 -10.44 0.36
CA GLU A 5 -10.46 -9.76 0.32
C GLU A 5 -9.62 -10.07 1.57
N ILE A 6 -10.25 -10.12 2.75
CA ILE A 6 -9.60 -10.54 3.99
C ILE A 6 -9.14 -12.00 3.87
N THR A 7 -9.96 -12.89 3.32
CA THR A 7 -9.55 -14.29 3.08
C THR A 7 -8.35 -14.36 2.14
N ALA A 8 -8.38 -13.65 1.01
CA ALA A 8 -7.25 -13.62 0.06
C ALA A 8 -5.97 -13.06 0.69
N TRP A 9 -6.09 -12.01 1.50
CA TRP A 9 -4.98 -11.45 2.26
C TRP A 9 -4.40 -12.48 3.23
N ARG A 10 -5.24 -13.15 4.02
CA ARG A 10 -4.78 -14.21 4.94
C ARG A 10 -4.09 -15.35 4.19
N GLU A 11 -4.67 -15.81 3.09
CA GLU A 11 -4.08 -16.87 2.26
C GLU A 11 -2.70 -16.48 1.71
N TYR A 12 -2.55 -15.25 1.24
CA TYR A 12 -1.26 -14.74 0.78
C TYR A 12 -0.19 -14.87 1.87
N PHE A 13 -0.46 -14.38 3.09
CA PHE A 13 0.51 -14.47 4.18
C PHE A 13 0.78 -15.91 4.63
N LEU A 14 -0.25 -16.78 4.65
CA LEU A 14 -0.06 -18.18 5.01
C LEU A 14 0.80 -18.95 4.00
N ARG A 15 0.79 -18.53 2.72
CA ARG A 15 1.61 -19.10 1.65
C ARG A 15 3.06 -18.60 1.64
N LEU A 16 3.37 -17.52 2.37
CA LEU A 16 4.75 -17.06 2.51
C LEU A 16 5.60 -18.13 3.21
N ASP A 17 6.84 -18.27 2.77
CA ASP A 17 7.83 -19.06 3.49
C ASP A 17 8.03 -18.52 4.91
N ASP A 18 8.42 -19.40 5.82
CA ASP A 18 8.54 -19.09 7.24
C ASP A 18 9.47 -17.92 7.52
N LYS A 19 10.55 -17.78 6.74
CA LYS A 19 11.53 -16.70 6.92
C LYS A 19 10.87 -15.36 6.61
N ARG A 20 10.25 -15.20 5.43
CA ARG A 20 9.57 -13.95 5.05
C ARG A 20 8.42 -13.63 6.00
N PHE A 21 7.60 -14.64 6.32
CA PHE A 21 6.48 -14.49 7.24
C PHE A 21 6.94 -13.99 8.61
N LEU A 22 7.92 -14.65 9.23
CA LEU A 22 8.42 -14.28 10.56
C LEU A 22 9.13 -12.93 10.57
N THR A 23 9.87 -12.57 9.51
CA THR A 23 10.48 -11.24 9.39
C THR A 23 9.40 -10.15 9.43
N LEU A 24 8.30 -10.32 8.68
CA LEU A 24 7.17 -9.38 8.71
C LEU A 24 6.50 -9.38 10.09
N MET A 25 6.21 -10.54 10.68
CA MET A 25 5.59 -10.58 12.01
C MET A 25 6.46 -9.89 13.07
N ARG A 26 7.79 -10.04 13.00
CA ARG A 26 8.70 -9.40 13.96
C ARG A 26 8.74 -7.89 13.85
N LEU A 27 8.60 -7.36 12.63
CA LEU A 27 8.55 -5.91 12.40
C LEU A 27 7.36 -5.25 13.12
N TYR A 28 6.22 -5.95 13.20
CA TYR A 28 4.97 -5.39 13.73
C TYR A 28 4.59 -5.86 15.12
N LEU A 29 4.87 -7.12 15.44
CA LEU A 29 4.49 -7.75 16.70
C LEU A 29 5.66 -7.88 17.68
N GLY A 30 6.87 -7.48 17.25
CA GLY A 30 8.09 -7.61 18.04
C GLY A 30 8.60 -9.05 18.13
N GLU A 31 9.23 -9.39 19.26
CA GLU A 31 9.83 -10.71 19.43
C GLU A 31 8.79 -11.84 19.34
N ILE A 32 9.05 -12.82 18.46
CA ILE A 32 8.19 -14.00 18.26
C ILE A 32 8.83 -15.21 18.94
N LYS A 33 8.20 -15.67 20.02
CA LYS A 33 8.59 -16.89 20.74
C LYS A 33 8.28 -18.15 19.94
N THR A 34 9.17 -19.13 20.02
CA THR A 34 8.97 -20.47 19.47
C THR A 34 8.47 -21.44 20.55
N PRO A 35 7.64 -22.44 20.20
CA PRO A 35 7.03 -22.67 18.88
C PRO A 35 5.94 -21.63 18.57
N TYR A 36 5.80 -21.27 17.29
CA TYR A 36 4.84 -20.27 16.83
C TYR A 36 3.72 -20.90 16.01
N ASN A 37 2.60 -20.19 15.86
CA ASN A 37 1.48 -20.59 15.01
C ASN A 37 1.16 -19.44 14.04
N LYS A 38 1.30 -19.68 12.72
CA LYS A 38 1.10 -18.64 11.69
C LYS A 38 -0.30 -18.01 11.77
N GLN A 39 -1.34 -18.80 12.01
CA GLN A 39 -2.71 -18.30 12.10
C GLN A 39 -2.87 -17.35 13.30
N LYS A 40 -2.38 -17.75 14.49
CA LYS A 40 -2.42 -16.89 15.68
C LYS A 40 -1.61 -15.60 15.52
N LEU A 41 -0.51 -15.64 14.78
CA LEU A 41 0.28 -14.45 14.48
C LEU A 41 -0.47 -13.52 13.52
N LEU A 42 -1.16 -14.07 12.52
CA LEU A 42 -2.03 -13.27 11.66
C LEU A 42 -3.19 -12.66 12.45
N ASP A 43 -3.84 -13.38 13.34
CA ASP A 43 -4.91 -12.81 14.18
C ASP A 43 -4.41 -11.61 15.01
N LYS A 44 -3.19 -11.69 15.53
CA LYS A 44 -2.54 -10.57 16.23
C LYS A 44 -2.26 -9.40 15.29
N LEU A 45 -1.75 -9.68 14.08
CA LEU A 45 -1.48 -8.65 13.09
C LEU A 45 -2.76 -7.95 12.64
N GLU A 46 -3.83 -8.69 12.42
CA GLU A 46 -5.15 -8.13 12.13
C GLU A 46 -5.66 -7.25 13.27
N GLY A 47 -5.56 -7.74 14.51
CA GLY A 47 -5.91 -6.96 15.70
C GLY A 47 -5.08 -5.68 15.85
N PHE A 48 -3.82 -5.68 15.39
CA PHE A 48 -2.99 -4.48 15.32
C PHE A 48 -3.46 -3.52 14.23
N LEU A 49 -3.68 -4.00 13.01
CA LEU A 49 -4.09 -3.19 11.85
C LEU A 49 -5.51 -2.58 12.00
N ARG A 50 -6.37 -3.19 12.81
CA ARG A 50 -7.72 -2.68 13.10
C ARG A 50 -7.76 -1.53 14.10
N ARG A 51 -6.66 -1.23 14.80
CA ARG A 51 -6.63 -0.11 15.75
C ARG A 51 -6.63 1.20 14.98
N GLU A 52 -7.54 2.10 15.31
CA GLU A 52 -7.62 3.41 14.66
C GLU A 52 -6.30 4.19 14.76
N GLU A 53 -5.63 4.13 15.92
CA GLU A 53 -4.32 4.76 16.13
C GLU A 53 -3.27 4.22 15.15
N THR A 54 -3.21 2.89 14.98
CA THR A 54 -2.31 2.25 14.02
C THR A 54 -2.59 2.72 12.61
N GLN A 55 -3.86 2.78 12.21
CA GLN A 55 -4.25 3.24 10.89
C GLN A 55 -3.86 4.70 10.66
N LYS A 56 -4.15 5.58 11.63
CA LYS A 56 -3.78 7.01 11.60
C LYS A 56 -2.27 7.20 11.45
N ASN A 57 -1.48 6.45 12.21
CA ASN A 57 -0.02 6.52 12.13
C ASN A 57 0.50 6.05 10.76
N ILE A 58 -0.06 4.98 10.20
CA ILE A 58 0.30 4.51 8.86
C ILE A 58 -0.04 5.57 7.80
N LEU A 59 -1.22 6.19 7.89
CA LEU A 59 -1.68 7.24 6.96
C LEU A 59 -0.83 8.51 7.05
N ALA A 60 -0.46 8.93 8.26
CA ALA A 60 0.37 10.12 8.48
C ALA A 60 1.79 10.00 7.91
N LEU A 61 2.25 8.77 7.64
CA LEU A 61 3.56 8.49 7.04
C LEU A 61 3.51 8.33 5.52
N LEU A 62 2.35 8.56 4.89
CA LEU A 62 2.22 8.53 3.43
C LEU A 62 2.71 9.85 2.85
N SER A 63 3.67 9.76 1.94
CA SER A 63 4.05 10.88 1.08
C SER A 63 3.06 11.04 -0.08
N ASP A 64 3.11 12.18 -0.78
CA ASP A 64 2.31 12.40 -2.00
C ASP A 64 2.59 11.33 -3.06
N LEU A 65 3.86 10.91 -3.17
CA LEU A 65 4.27 9.84 -4.07
C LEU A 65 3.66 8.48 -3.68
N ASP A 66 3.60 8.18 -2.38
CA ASP A 66 2.93 6.97 -1.88
C ASP A 66 1.44 6.99 -2.27
N ILE A 67 0.78 8.14 -2.11
CA ILE A 67 -0.63 8.34 -2.46
C ILE A 67 -0.83 8.13 -3.97
N GLN A 68 0.02 8.72 -4.81
CA GLN A 68 -0.03 8.55 -6.26
C GLN A 68 0.08 7.08 -6.68
N VAL A 69 1.07 6.36 -6.15
CA VAL A 69 1.26 4.93 -6.45
C VAL A 69 0.10 4.08 -5.94
N LEU A 70 -0.38 4.33 -4.72
CA LEU A 70 -1.54 3.64 -4.16
C LEU A 70 -2.83 3.92 -4.94
N CYS A 71 -3.02 5.14 -5.44
CA CYS A 71 -4.10 5.49 -6.34
C CYS A 71 -4.01 4.71 -7.65
N ALA A 72 -2.84 4.65 -8.29
CA ALA A 72 -2.66 3.90 -9.52
C ALA A 72 -2.99 2.42 -9.31
N ILE A 73 -2.51 1.83 -8.20
CA ILE A 73 -2.85 0.46 -7.80
C ILE A 73 -4.36 0.27 -7.63
N LYS A 74 -5.05 1.21 -6.99
CA LYS A 74 -6.50 1.15 -6.73
C LYS A 74 -7.32 1.18 -8.02
N PHE A 75 -6.93 2.00 -8.98
CA PHE A 75 -7.71 2.25 -10.20
C PHE A 75 -7.31 1.41 -11.40
N ILE A 76 -6.09 0.86 -11.44
CA ILE A 76 -5.63 -0.04 -12.51
C ILE A 76 -6.07 -1.48 -12.20
N PRO A 77 -6.96 -2.09 -12.99
CA PRO A 77 -7.42 -3.46 -12.75
C PRO A 77 -6.27 -4.47 -12.86
N GLY A 78 -6.08 -5.27 -11.82
CA GLY A 78 -5.00 -6.26 -11.74
C GLY A 78 -3.64 -5.61 -11.90
N ALA A 79 -3.37 -4.56 -11.11
CA ALA A 79 -2.11 -3.82 -11.13
C ALA A 79 -0.91 -4.77 -10.98
N THR A 80 0.14 -4.51 -11.74
CA THR A 80 1.42 -5.21 -11.65
C THR A 80 2.52 -4.18 -11.77
N LEU A 81 3.76 -4.54 -11.38
CA LEU A 81 4.91 -3.64 -11.57
C LEU A 81 4.98 -3.14 -13.01
N SER A 82 4.92 -4.04 -14.00
CA SER A 82 4.98 -3.68 -15.42
C SER A 82 3.84 -2.75 -15.87
N LYS A 83 2.62 -2.90 -15.34
CA LYS A 83 1.52 -1.97 -15.65
C LYS A 83 1.73 -0.60 -15.01
N LEU A 84 2.28 -0.55 -13.80
CA LEU A 84 2.61 0.71 -13.14
C LEU A 84 3.77 1.42 -13.83
N GLU A 85 4.78 0.67 -14.29
CA GLU A 85 5.90 1.20 -15.08
C GLU A 85 5.40 1.78 -16.41
N ASP A 86 4.49 1.11 -17.13
CA ASP A 86 3.91 1.69 -18.35
C ASP A 86 3.06 2.93 -18.06
N PHE A 87 2.30 2.93 -16.96
CA PHE A 87 1.48 4.07 -16.55
C PHE A 87 2.32 5.30 -16.18
N PHE A 88 3.41 5.10 -15.44
CA PHE A 88 4.30 6.16 -14.97
C PHE A 88 5.55 6.35 -15.84
N LYS A 89 5.59 5.80 -17.06
CA LYS A 89 6.80 5.81 -17.90
C LYS A 89 7.43 7.18 -18.18
N ASN A 90 6.62 8.25 -18.09
CA ASN A 90 7.07 9.63 -18.31
C ASN A 90 7.38 10.36 -16.99
N GLU A 91 7.19 9.71 -15.84
CA GLU A 91 7.46 10.29 -14.53
C GLU A 91 8.91 10.05 -14.12
N VAL A 92 9.51 11.06 -13.48
CA VAL A 92 10.91 11.02 -13.02
C VAL A 92 11.16 9.88 -12.02
N PHE A 93 10.16 9.50 -11.24
CA PHE A 93 10.27 8.44 -10.23
C PHE A 93 10.05 7.02 -10.78
N CYS A 94 9.77 6.85 -12.08
CA CYS A 94 9.44 5.54 -12.66
C CYS A 94 10.52 4.48 -12.35
N GLU A 95 11.80 4.84 -12.44
CA GLU A 95 12.91 3.92 -12.15
C GLU A 95 12.97 3.48 -10.67
N MET A 96 12.39 4.26 -9.76
CA MET A 96 12.34 3.98 -8.32
C MET A 96 11.08 3.20 -7.90
N LEU A 97 10.16 2.90 -8.83
CA LEU A 97 8.92 2.17 -8.53
C LEU A 97 9.13 0.86 -7.77
N PRO A 98 10.13 0.00 -8.10
CA PRO A 98 10.37 -1.22 -7.33
C PRO A 98 10.66 -0.95 -5.86
N ASP A 99 11.46 0.08 -5.55
CA ASP A 99 11.82 0.47 -4.19
C ASP A 99 10.64 1.07 -3.43
N ILE A 100 9.84 1.91 -4.09
CA ILE A 100 8.62 2.48 -3.51
C ILE A 100 7.64 1.35 -3.16
N LEU A 101 7.40 0.41 -4.08
CA LEU A 101 6.53 -0.73 -3.82
C LEU A 101 7.06 -1.63 -2.71
N SER A 102 8.38 -1.80 -2.60
CA SER A 102 9.01 -2.53 -1.49
C SER A 102 8.70 -1.86 -0.15
N GLN A 103 8.80 -0.53 -0.07
CA GLN A 103 8.47 0.25 1.14
C GLN A 103 6.97 0.20 1.47
N LEU A 104 6.09 0.25 0.47
CA LEU A 104 4.65 0.10 0.65
C LEU A 104 4.29 -1.31 1.16
N LYS A 105 4.95 -2.35 0.63
CA LYS A 105 4.79 -3.74 1.11
C LYS A 105 5.32 -3.90 2.54
N ALA A 106 6.46 -3.30 2.85
CA ALA A 106 7.03 -3.33 4.19
C ALA A 106 6.10 -2.66 5.21
N ARG A 107 5.42 -1.57 4.83
CA ARG A 107 4.38 -0.85 5.60
C ARG A 107 3.00 -1.54 5.63
N LEU A 108 2.88 -2.74 5.04
CA LEU A 108 1.63 -3.51 4.89
C LEU A 108 0.51 -2.74 4.16
N LEU A 109 0.84 -1.75 3.34
CA LEU A 109 -0.14 -1.01 2.53
C LEU A 109 -0.58 -1.82 1.31
N VAL A 110 0.37 -2.54 0.72
CA VAL A 110 0.18 -3.38 -0.48
C VAL A 110 0.70 -4.78 -0.19
N TYR A 111 0.05 -5.80 -0.75
CA TYR A 111 0.51 -7.19 -0.69
C TYR A 111 0.41 -7.85 -2.07
N ASP A 112 0.94 -9.06 -2.19
CA ASP A 112 0.89 -9.86 -3.43
C ASP A 112 1.73 -9.30 -4.60
N ASN A 113 1.90 -10.11 -5.64
CA ASN A 113 2.52 -9.71 -6.89
C ASN A 113 1.57 -8.89 -7.78
N GLU A 114 0.26 -9.12 -7.63
CA GLU A 114 -0.80 -8.32 -8.26
C GLU A 114 -1.09 -7.00 -7.51
N LEU A 115 -0.19 -6.60 -6.60
CA LEU A 115 -0.21 -5.33 -5.88
C LEU A 115 -1.60 -4.99 -5.31
N LYS A 116 -2.12 -5.79 -4.39
CA LYS A 116 -3.44 -5.54 -3.79
C LYS A 116 -3.31 -4.65 -2.56
N ILE A 117 -4.21 -3.68 -2.41
CA ILE A 117 -4.27 -2.84 -1.20
C ILE A 117 -4.74 -3.70 -0.02
N ASN A 118 -4.12 -3.49 1.13
CA ASN A 118 -4.50 -4.18 2.36
C ASN A 118 -5.96 -3.86 2.75
N PRO A 119 -6.83 -4.89 2.89
CA PRO A 119 -8.25 -4.67 3.17
C PRO A 119 -8.51 -3.99 4.52
N PHE A 120 -7.60 -4.12 5.50
CA PHE A 120 -7.74 -3.48 6.81
C PHE A 120 -7.46 -1.97 6.79
N LEU A 121 -6.76 -1.49 5.76
CA LEU A 121 -6.39 -0.08 5.61
C LEU A 121 -7.24 0.62 4.55
N ARG A 122 -8.05 -0.14 3.80
CA ARG A 122 -8.79 0.36 2.63
C ARG A 122 -9.76 1.49 2.97
N GLU A 123 -10.58 1.32 4.00
CA GLU A 123 -11.56 2.32 4.39
C GLU A 123 -10.88 3.62 4.85
N SER A 124 -9.78 3.50 5.58
CA SER A 124 -8.98 4.63 6.05
C SER A 124 -8.26 5.34 4.91
N LEU A 125 -7.84 4.59 3.88
CA LEU A 125 -7.19 5.10 2.67
C LEU A 125 -8.20 5.71 1.68
N ASP A 126 -9.46 5.30 1.67
CA ASP A 126 -10.44 5.76 0.66
C ASP A 126 -10.63 7.28 0.65
N GLY A 127 -10.49 7.94 1.82
CA GLY A 127 -10.52 9.39 1.92
C GLY A 127 -9.33 10.10 1.28
N ALA A 128 -8.15 9.46 1.31
CA ALA A 128 -6.91 10.00 0.75
C ALA A 128 -6.71 9.60 -0.72
N LEU A 129 -7.14 8.39 -1.11
CA LEU A 129 -6.96 7.83 -2.44
C LEU A 129 -8.10 8.24 -3.39
N LYS A 130 -8.07 9.50 -3.81
CA LYS A 130 -8.98 10.08 -4.80
C LYS A 130 -8.32 10.16 -6.17
N VAL A 131 -9.11 10.06 -7.25
CA VAL A 131 -8.62 10.21 -8.63
C VAL A 131 -7.90 11.55 -8.83
N GLY A 132 -8.35 12.61 -8.14
CA GLY A 132 -7.68 13.92 -8.16
C GLY A 132 -6.22 13.89 -7.68
N ALA A 133 -5.82 12.91 -6.86
CA ALA A 133 -4.42 12.75 -6.45
C ALA A 133 -3.52 12.17 -7.55
N LEU A 134 -4.07 11.64 -8.65
CA LEU A 134 -3.31 11.20 -9.82
C LEU A 134 -3.00 12.34 -10.78
N ILE A 135 -3.67 13.49 -10.63
CA ILE A 135 -3.47 14.67 -11.45
C ILE A 135 -2.64 15.61 -10.58
N PRO A 136 -1.43 16.03 -11.00
CA PRO A 136 -0.73 17.09 -10.27
C PRO A 136 -1.67 18.28 -10.17
N GLU A 137 -1.82 18.88 -8.98
CA GLU A 137 -2.50 20.16 -8.87
C GLU A 137 -1.76 21.12 -9.79
N ASN A 138 -2.33 21.37 -10.97
CA ASN A 138 -1.91 22.46 -11.81
C ASN A 138 -2.35 23.70 -11.05
N ASP A 139 -1.48 24.19 -10.17
CA ASP A 139 -1.60 25.54 -9.64
C ASP A 139 -1.60 26.44 -10.87
N GLY A 140 -2.82 26.84 -11.26
CA GLY A 140 -3.10 27.68 -12.40
C GLY A 140 -2.57 29.07 -12.12
N SER A 141 -1.24 29.18 -11.98
CA SER A 141 -0.52 30.42 -12.11
C SER A 141 -0.80 30.90 -13.52
N GLU A 142 -1.80 31.76 -13.58
CA GLU A 142 -2.22 32.52 -14.73
C GLU A 142 -0.97 32.94 -15.50
N ILE A 143 -0.83 32.43 -16.72
CA ILE A 143 0.05 33.07 -17.70
C ILE A 143 -0.58 34.47 -17.87
N PRO A 144 0.05 35.58 -17.43
CA PRO A 144 -0.51 36.88 -17.75
C PRO A 144 -0.54 36.99 -19.27
N LEU A 145 -1.77 37.04 -19.79
CA LEU A 145 -2.04 37.38 -21.18
C LEU A 145 -1.28 38.66 -21.49
N GLY A 146 -0.60 38.66 -22.63
CA GLY A 146 0.24 39.75 -23.08
C GLY A 146 -0.42 41.12 -22.95
N THR A 147 0.41 42.10 -22.64
CA THR A 147 0.18 43.47 -23.09
C THR A 147 1.12 43.73 -24.25
N GLU A 148 0.51 44.26 -25.30
CA GLU A 148 1.05 44.71 -26.59
C GLU A 148 2.38 45.48 -26.55
#